data_AF-A0A2V6QUB0-F1
#
_entry.id   AF-A0A2V6QUB0-F1
#
_cell.length_a   1.000
_cell.length_b   1.000
_cell.length_c   1.000
_cell.angle_alpha   90.00
_cell.angle_beta   90.00
_cell.angle_gamma   90.00
#
_symmetry.space_group_name_H-M   'P 1'
#
loop_
_entity.id
_entity.type
_entity.pdbx_description
1 polymer ?
#
loop_
_entity_poly.entity_id
_entity_poly.type
_entity_poly.pdbx_seq_one_letter_code
_entity_poly.pdbx_strand_id
1 'polypeptide(L)'
;MSQTPPTTAPCPKCQHANPETVEFCIRCHARLRFACPACRHLQARGDKCEACGLDFTQHATKELARALAARPVRATPRRAVVASIAVAVVLVATVTVWLGVRSFTARRAPQVARPTAASSAPAADPDVQLTADSLRVLQGLRALTAGRVSYMQYGPRAHDGKATIDRYVGAPGGDPELKRAVGDTMDLYMLAAIAWNAALRVEQGDERAAVEGFVVVARHPALDLCAQLRAVRDGVRPEGDTPIEVAQGMVVAKSMSALFECAATRLAEAERRAALP
;
A
#
# COMPACT_ATOMS: atom_id res chain seq x y z
N MET A 1 57.19 -7.22 3.88
CA MET A 1 55.96 -6.60 4.43
C MET A 1 54.99 -7.73 4.72
N SER A 2 54.90 -8.19 5.96
CA SER A 2 53.99 -9.27 6.36
C SER A 2 52.61 -8.69 6.60
N GLN A 3 51.62 -9.07 5.80
CA GLN A 3 50.22 -8.67 6.01
C GLN A 3 49.60 -9.63 7.04
N THR A 4 49.21 -9.10 8.20
CA THR A 4 48.41 -9.85 9.17
C THR A 4 47.04 -10.16 8.55
N PRO A 5 46.55 -11.41 8.63
CA PRO A 5 45.23 -11.75 8.09
C PRO A 5 44.14 -10.91 8.75
N PRO A 6 43.12 -10.45 8.00
CA PRO A 6 42.03 -9.65 8.55
C PRO A 6 41.23 -10.47 9.56
N THR A 7 40.98 -9.89 10.74
CA THR A 7 40.13 -10.49 11.76
C THR A 7 38.73 -10.70 11.21
N THR A 8 38.16 -11.88 11.45
CA THR A 8 36.81 -12.26 11.01
C THR A 8 35.96 -12.66 12.20
N ALA A 9 34.67 -12.33 12.15
CA ALA A 9 33.67 -12.70 13.14
C ALA A 9 32.51 -13.47 12.48
N PRO A 10 32.01 -14.56 13.09
CA PRO A 10 30.89 -15.32 12.56
C PRO A 10 29.56 -14.56 12.75
N CYS A 11 28.69 -14.61 11.75
CA CYS A 11 27.34 -14.06 11.86
C CYS A 11 26.51 -14.86 12.87
N PRO A 12 25.84 -14.24 13.85
CA PRO A 12 25.04 -14.95 14.85
C PRO A 12 23.81 -15.66 14.26
N LYS A 13 23.33 -15.22 13.09
CA LYS A 13 22.14 -15.78 12.43
C LYS A 13 22.44 -16.95 11.50
N CYS A 14 23.56 -16.91 10.78
CA CYS A 14 23.88 -17.92 9.74
C CYS A 14 25.29 -18.51 9.82
N GLN A 15 26.07 -18.12 10.83
CA GLN A 15 27.44 -18.56 11.11
C GLN A 15 28.47 -18.30 10.00
N HIS A 16 28.10 -17.59 8.93
CA HIS A 16 29.04 -17.19 7.89
C HIS A 16 30.13 -16.30 8.48
N ALA A 17 31.39 -16.54 8.13
CA ALA A 17 32.51 -15.70 8.53
C ALA A 17 32.46 -14.37 7.77
N ASN A 18 32.52 -13.24 8.49
CA ASN A 18 32.49 -11.91 7.89
C ASN A 18 33.70 -11.11 8.39
N PRO A 19 34.27 -10.20 7.56
CA PRO A 19 35.25 -9.24 8.04
C PRO A 19 34.68 -8.41 9.20
N GLU A 20 35.50 -8.07 10.20
CA GLU A 20 34.99 -7.33 11.36
C GLU A 20 34.47 -5.92 11.05
N THR A 21 34.85 -5.37 9.89
CA THR A 21 34.45 -4.03 9.43
C THR A 21 33.10 -3.98 8.71
N VAL A 22 32.50 -5.13 8.34
CA VAL A 22 31.22 -5.09 7.61
C VAL A 22 30.05 -4.84 8.57
N GLU A 23 29.15 -3.93 8.16
CA GLU A 23 27.95 -3.61 8.92
C GLU A 23 26.87 -4.69 8.82
N PHE A 24 26.85 -5.42 7.70
CA PHE A 24 25.86 -6.44 7.39
C PHE A 24 26.54 -7.74 6.97
N CYS A 25 25.93 -8.86 7.32
CA CYS A 25 26.37 -10.17 6.88
C CYS A 25 26.21 -10.30 5.36
N ILE A 26 27.29 -10.65 4.66
CA ILE A 26 27.28 -10.76 3.19
C ILE A 26 26.44 -11.93 2.65
N ARG A 27 26.01 -12.86 3.52
CA ARG A 27 25.19 -14.02 3.15
C ARG A 27 23.70 -13.84 3.46
N CYS A 28 23.37 -13.41 4.67
CA CYS A 28 21.96 -13.33 5.13
C CYS A 28 21.46 -11.91 5.38
N HIS A 29 22.32 -10.91 5.17
CA HIS A 29 22.04 -9.48 5.36
C HIS A 29 21.61 -9.11 6.80
N ALA A 30 21.86 -9.98 7.78
CA ALA A 30 21.69 -9.63 9.19
C ALA A 30 22.71 -8.56 9.58
N ARG A 31 22.27 -7.56 10.36
CA ARG A 31 23.15 -6.51 10.87
C ARG A 31 24.15 -7.09 11.87
N LEU A 32 25.44 -6.78 11.67
CA LEU A 32 26.56 -7.25 12.49
C LEU A 32 27.18 -6.12 13.31
N ARG A 33 27.14 -4.88 12.80
CA ARG A 33 27.68 -3.70 13.50
C ARG A 33 26.67 -2.56 13.53
N PHE A 34 26.79 -1.75 14.57
CA PHE A 34 26.06 -0.52 14.76
C PHE A 34 27.03 0.65 14.74
N ALA A 35 26.78 1.63 13.88
CA ALA A 35 27.51 2.90 13.87
C ALA A 35 26.84 3.88 14.83
N CYS A 36 27.60 4.41 15.78
CA CYS A 36 27.09 5.44 16.68
C CYS A 36 26.81 6.74 15.88
N PRO A 37 25.60 7.33 15.97
CA PRO A 37 25.28 8.55 15.22
C PRO A 37 26.06 9.78 15.70
N ALA A 38 26.54 9.80 16.94
CA ALA A 38 27.31 10.91 17.49
C ALA A 38 28.80 10.87 17.11
N CYS A 39 29.46 9.72 17.25
CA CYS A 39 30.91 9.60 17.10
C CYS A 39 31.35 8.65 15.97
N ARG A 40 30.41 8.02 15.25
CA ARG A 40 30.64 7.04 14.17
C ARG A 40 31.44 5.79 14.57
N HIS A 41 31.59 5.52 15.87
CA HIS A 41 32.22 4.30 16.34
C HIS A 41 31.39 3.07 15.93
N LEU A 42 32.06 2.06 15.36
CA LEU A 42 31.45 0.79 14.94
C LEU A 42 31.58 -0.25 16.06
N GLN A 43 30.46 -0.78 16.51
CA GLN A 43 30.40 -1.72 17.63
C GLN A 43 29.45 -2.88 17.36
N ALA A 44 29.61 -3.98 18.10
CA ALA A 44 28.79 -5.18 17.91
C ALA A 44 27.39 -5.08 18.56
N ARG A 45 27.24 -4.23 19.59
CA ARG A 45 25.99 -4.07 20.35
C ARG A 45 25.28 -2.75 20.05
N GLY A 46 23.97 -2.71 20.24
CA GLY A 46 23.09 -1.61 19.84
C GLY A 46 22.38 -0.87 20.97
N ASP A 47 22.80 -1.08 22.23
CA ASP A 47 22.20 -0.46 23.42
C ASP A 47 22.86 0.89 23.75
N LYS A 48 24.18 0.91 23.94
CA LYS A 48 24.96 2.12 24.25
C LYS A 48 26.25 2.16 23.44
N CYS A 49 26.70 3.36 23.09
CA CYS A 49 28.00 3.54 22.45
C CYS A 49 29.13 3.19 23.41
N GLU A 50 29.97 2.24 23.05
CA GLU A 50 31.14 1.81 23.83
C GLU A 50 32.22 2.90 23.88
N ALA A 51 32.23 3.84 22.91
CA ALA A 51 33.19 4.94 22.84
C ALA A 51 32.72 6.24 23.52
N CYS A 52 31.45 6.64 23.34
CA CYS A 52 30.95 7.94 23.82
C CYS A 52 29.81 7.85 24.84
N GLY A 53 29.34 6.63 25.17
CA GLY A 53 28.27 6.41 26.15
C GLY A 53 26.86 6.79 25.67
N LEU A 54 26.67 7.22 24.42
CA LEU A 54 25.35 7.55 23.87
C LEU A 54 24.42 6.33 23.90
N ASP A 55 23.28 6.47 24.55
CA ASP A 55 22.20 5.47 24.54
C ASP A 55 21.38 5.57 23.24
N PHE A 56 21.34 4.48 22.46
CA PHE A 56 20.76 4.50 21.11
C PHE A 56 19.23 4.60 21.16
N THR A 57 18.60 3.98 22.15
CA THR A 57 17.15 4.07 22.34
C THR A 57 16.75 5.48 22.71
N GLN A 58 17.44 6.10 23.67
CA GLN A 58 17.16 7.49 24.05
C GLN A 58 17.40 8.47 22.90
N HIS A 59 18.46 8.26 22.11
CA HIS A 59 18.75 9.10 20.97
C HIS A 59 17.67 8.98 19.88
N ALA A 60 17.25 7.77 19.53
CA ALA A 60 16.18 7.53 18.56
C ALA A 60 14.85 8.18 19.00
N THR A 61 14.48 8.06 20.27
CA THR A 61 13.27 8.69 20.81
C THR A 61 13.32 10.21 20.74
N LYS A 62 14.48 10.82 21.04
CA LYS A 62 14.66 12.28 20.93
C LYS A 62 14.57 12.77 19.49
N GLU A 63 15.17 12.06 18.54
CA GLU A 63 15.07 12.41 17.11
C GLU A 63 13.64 12.26 16.58
N LEU A 64 12.92 11.21 16.97
CA LEU A 64 11.51 11.03 16.63
C LEU A 64 10.64 12.17 17.20
N ALA A 65 10.84 12.54 18.47
CA ALA A 65 10.13 13.65 19.09
C ALA A 65 10.39 14.98 18.37
N ARG A 66 11.64 15.25 17.95
CA ARG A 66 11.99 16.42 17.13
C ARG A 66 11.30 16.39 15.78
N ALA A 67 11.30 15.25 15.09
CA ALA A 67 10.66 15.09 13.79
C ALA A 67 9.15 15.32 13.86
N LEU A 68 8.49 14.84 14.93
CA LEU A 68 7.07 15.07 15.17
C LEU A 68 6.77 16.52 15.52
N ALA A 69 7.62 17.18 16.32
CA ALA A 69 7.47 18.59 16.64
C ALA A 69 7.73 19.51 15.43
N ALA A 70 8.61 19.10 14.53
CA ALA A 70 8.92 19.83 13.29
C ALA A 70 7.86 19.64 12.20
N ARG A 71 6.91 18.71 12.36
CA ARG A 71 5.79 18.60 11.40
C ARG A 71 4.94 19.86 11.54
N PRO A 72 4.82 20.69 10.49
CA PRO A 72 3.90 21.80 10.53
C PRO A 72 2.51 21.21 10.76
N VAL A 73 1.90 21.56 11.89
CA VAL A 73 0.46 21.38 12.07
C VAL A 73 -0.15 22.08 10.88
N ARG A 74 -0.72 21.32 9.92
CA ARG A 74 -1.49 21.90 8.83
C ARG A 74 -2.68 22.56 9.50
N ALA A 75 -2.51 23.83 9.86
CA ALA A 75 -3.60 24.72 10.18
C ALA A 75 -4.47 24.71 8.93
N THR A 76 -5.59 23.99 8.97
CA THR A 76 -6.61 24.04 7.93
C THR A 76 -6.95 25.52 7.74
N PRO A 77 -6.57 26.16 6.62
CA PRO A 77 -6.83 27.57 6.47
C PRO A 77 -8.32 27.71 6.19
N ARG A 78 -9.09 28.09 7.22
CA ARG A 78 -10.51 28.51 7.08
C ARG A 78 -10.70 29.59 6.00
N ARG A 79 -9.63 30.30 5.62
CA ARG A 79 -9.62 31.31 4.54
C ARG A 79 -9.62 30.72 3.11
N ALA A 80 -9.27 29.44 2.91
CA ALA A 80 -9.25 28.84 1.57
C ALA A 80 -10.65 28.51 1.01
N VAL A 81 -11.65 28.31 1.88
CA VAL A 81 -13.03 28.07 1.45
C VAL A 81 -13.65 29.33 0.85
N VAL A 82 -13.36 30.52 1.39
CA VAL A 82 -13.91 31.79 0.89
C VAL A 82 -13.24 32.22 -0.43
N ALA A 83 -11.92 32.02 -0.57
CA ALA A 83 -11.20 32.37 -1.79
C ALA A 83 -11.58 31.46 -2.99
N SER A 84 -11.87 30.17 -2.72
CA SER A 84 -12.24 29.22 -3.78
C SER A 84 -13.61 29.53 -4.39
N ILE A 85 -14.55 30.03 -3.59
CA ILE A 85 -15.88 30.45 -4.08
C ILE A 85 -15.75 31.70 -4.97
N ALA A 86 -14.95 32.69 -4.56
CA ALA A 86 -14.73 33.90 -5.37
C ALA A 86 -14.09 33.57 -6.73
N VAL A 87 -13.08 32.68 -6.75
CA VAL A 87 -12.44 32.25 -8.01
C VAL A 87 -13.39 31.44 -8.88
N ALA A 88 -14.21 30.56 -8.30
CA ALA A 88 -15.22 29.82 -9.05
C ALA A 88 -16.27 30.73 -9.68
N VAL A 89 -16.74 31.76 -8.96
CA VAL A 89 -17.70 32.75 -9.51
C VAL A 89 -17.08 33.56 -10.65
N VAL A 90 -15.83 34.01 -10.51
CA VAL A 90 -15.12 34.72 -11.58
C VAL A 90 -14.86 33.81 -12.78
N LEU A 91 -14.50 32.54 -12.57
CA LEU A 91 -14.33 31.57 -13.66
C LEU A 91 -15.65 31.28 -14.38
N VAL A 92 -16.76 31.11 -13.66
CA VAL A 92 -18.07 30.91 -14.29
C VAL A 92 -18.49 32.16 -15.08
N ALA A 93 -18.31 33.37 -14.53
CA ALA A 93 -18.63 34.61 -15.22
C ALA A 93 -17.75 34.85 -16.47
N THR A 94 -16.46 34.52 -16.40
CA THR A 94 -15.56 34.63 -17.56
C THR A 94 -15.86 33.58 -18.62
N VAL A 95 -16.21 32.34 -18.23
CA VAL A 95 -16.62 31.28 -19.17
C VAL A 95 -17.97 31.60 -19.83
N THR A 96 -18.95 32.16 -19.11
CA THR A 96 -20.24 32.55 -19.71
C THR A 96 -20.08 33.71 -20.68
N VAL A 97 -19.27 34.72 -20.35
CA VAL A 97 -18.93 35.81 -21.29
C VAL A 97 -18.17 35.27 -22.50
N TRP A 98 -17.21 34.36 -22.31
CA TRP A 98 -16.44 33.78 -23.41
C TRP A 98 -17.27 32.87 -24.33
N LEU A 99 -18.19 32.07 -23.77
CA LEU A 99 -19.15 31.27 -24.54
C LEU A 99 -20.13 32.15 -25.33
N GLY A 100 -20.54 33.30 -24.79
CA GLY A 100 -21.39 34.26 -25.47
C GLY A 100 -20.72 35.00 -26.63
N VAL A 101 -19.40 35.23 -26.57
CA VAL A 101 -18.62 35.88 -27.63
C VAL A 101 -18.18 34.90 -28.73
N ARG A 102 -17.91 33.63 -28.36
CA ARG A 102 -17.41 32.62 -29.29
C ARG A 102 -18.48 32.06 -30.25
N SER A 103 -19.78 32.22 -29.94
CA SER A 103 -20.88 31.84 -30.82
C SER A 103 -21.05 32.74 -32.05
N PHE A 104 -20.40 33.92 -32.09
CA PHE A 104 -20.46 34.85 -33.24
C PHE A 104 -19.28 34.77 -34.20
N THR A 105 -18.20 34.05 -33.86
CA THR A 105 -16.96 34.04 -34.67
C THR A 105 -16.30 32.67 -34.72
N ALA A 106 -16.82 31.77 -35.55
CA ALA A 106 -16.08 30.59 -35.97
C ALA A 106 -16.08 30.49 -37.51
N ARG A 107 -15.30 31.38 -38.13
CA ARG A 107 -14.74 31.13 -39.47
C ARG A 107 -13.71 29.99 -39.36
N ARG A 108 -13.80 29.04 -40.29
CA ARG A 108 -12.85 27.94 -40.48
C ARG A 108 -11.44 28.47 -40.76
N ALA A 109 -10.44 27.79 -40.17
CA ALA A 109 -9.04 27.88 -40.55
C ALA A 109 -8.37 26.49 -40.43
N PRO A 110 -7.28 26.23 -41.17
CA PRO A 110 -6.97 24.91 -41.74
C PRO A 110 -6.10 24.03 -40.82
N GLN A 111 -6.31 22.71 -40.93
CA GLN A 111 -5.49 21.70 -40.26
C GLN A 111 -4.11 21.57 -40.93
N VAL A 112 -3.06 21.69 -40.11
CA VAL A 112 -1.70 21.29 -40.46
C VAL A 112 -1.54 19.81 -40.12
N ALA A 113 -1.20 19.00 -41.13
CA ALA A 113 -1.00 17.57 -41.01
C ALA A 113 0.21 17.23 -40.13
N ARG A 114 0.03 16.28 -39.20
CA ARG A 114 1.09 15.69 -38.38
C ARG A 114 1.40 14.29 -38.91
N PRO A 115 2.67 13.86 -39.01
CA PRO A 115 3.01 12.55 -39.54
C PRO A 115 2.65 11.46 -38.53
N THR A 116 1.74 10.57 -38.93
CA THR A 116 1.38 9.35 -38.19
C THR A 116 2.28 8.21 -38.64
N ALA A 117 3.17 7.73 -37.76
CA ALA A 117 3.79 6.43 -37.92
C ALA A 117 2.75 5.37 -37.54
N ALA A 118 2.13 4.75 -38.55
CA ALA A 118 1.12 3.72 -38.38
C ALA A 118 1.79 2.37 -38.04
N SER A 119 1.63 1.93 -36.80
CA SER A 119 1.69 0.51 -36.45
C SER A 119 0.28 -0.04 -36.61
N SER A 120 0.02 -0.71 -37.72
CA SER A 120 -1.28 -1.27 -38.12
C SER A 120 -1.54 -2.62 -37.44
N ALA A 121 -1.70 -2.63 -36.12
CA ALA A 121 -2.42 -3.69 -35.44
C ALA A 121 -3.87 -3.21 -35.24
N PRO A 122 -4.90 -4.06 -35.46
CA PRO A 122 -6.27 -3.68 -35.14
C PRO A 122 -6.33 -3.31 -33.65
N ALA A 123 -6.74 -2.08 -33.36
CA ALA A 123 -6.92 -1.62 -31.98
C ALA A 123 -7.98 -2.51 -31.34
N ALA A 124 -7.60 -3.25 -30.29
CA ALA A 124 -8.55 -4.02 -29.50
C ALA A 124 -9.61 -3.06 -28.93
N ASP A 125 -10.83 -3.57 -28.76
CA ASP A 125 -11.88 -2.86 -28.05
C ASP A 125 -11.35 -2.43 -26.66
N PRO A 126 -11.42 -1.12 -26.31
CA PRO A 126 -10.90 -0.62 -25.05
C PRO A 126 -11.49 -1.33 -23.82
N ASP A 127 -12.74 -1.80 -23.89
CA ASP A 127 -13.38 -2.51 -22.79
C ASP A 127 -12.80 -3.93 -22.61
N VAL A 128 -12.49 -4.60 -23.72
CA VAL A 128 -11.84 -5.93 -23.71
C VAL A 128 -10.43 -5.81 -23.13
N GLN A 129 -9.69 -4.77 -23.51
CA GLN A 129 -8.34 -4.55 -22.97
C GLN A 129 -8.36 -4.24 -21.48
N LEU A 130 -9.28 -3.39 -21.03
CA LEU A 130 -9.40 -3.03 -19.61
C LEU A 130 -9.83 -4.22 -18.74
N THR A 131 -10.68 -5.10 -19.28
CA THR A 131 -11.04 -6.37 -18.63
C THR A 131 -9.83 -7.29 -18.48
N ALA A 132 -9.07 -7.50 -19.56
CA ALA A 132 -7.88 -8.35 -19.56
C ALA A 132 -6.79 -7.82 -18.60
N ASP A 133 -6.58 -6.51 -18.57
CA ASP A 133 -5.62 -5.88 -17.66
C ASP A 133 -6.03 -6.05 -16.19
N SER A 134 -7.33 -5.91 -15.90
CA SER A 134 -7.87 -6.09 -14.54
C SER A 134 -7.71 -7.52 -14.03
N LEU A 135 -8.04 -8.52 -14.86
CA LEU A 135 -7.81 -9.93 -14.50
C LEU A 135 -6.33 -10.24 -14.31
N ARG A 136 -5.44 -9.69 -15.15
CA ARG A 136 -3.99 -9.86 -15.01
C ARG A 136 -3.47 -9.32 -13.69
N VAL A 137 -3.97 -8.16 -13.24
CA VAL A 137 -3.63 -7.59 -11.92
C VAL A 137 -4.03 -8.54 -10.79
N LEU A 138 -5.27 -9.03 -10.78
CA LEU A 138 -5.76 -9.93 -9.74
C LEU A 138 -5.04 -11.28 -9.74
N GLN A 139 -4.72 -11.81 -10.92
CA GLN A 139 -3.91 -13.02 -11.06
C GLN A 139 -2.49 -12.82 -10.50
N GLY A 140 -1.89 -11.65 -10.71
CA GLY A 140 -0.61 -11.27 -10.12
C GLY A 140 -0.67 -11.26 -8.59
N LEU A 141 -1.73 -10.69 -8.00
CA LEU A 141 -1.94 -10.73 -6.55
C LEU A 141 -2.13 -12.15 -6.02
N ARG A 142 -2.93 -13.00 -6.70
CA ARG A 142 -3.08 -14.42 -6.35
C ARG A 142 -1.75 -15.17 -6.37
N ALA A 143 -0.94 -14.95 -7.40
CA ALA A 143 0.36 -15.60 -7.53
C ALA A 143 1.33 -15.16 -6.42
N LEU A 144 1.29 -13.89 -6.01
CA LEU A 144 2.10 -13.39 -4.90
C LEU A 144 1.69 -14.01 -3.57
N THR A 145 0.40 -14.14 -3.29
CA THR A 145 -0.10 -14.67 -2.01
C THR A 145 -0.03 -16.19 -1.90
N ALA A 146 0.11 -16.91 -3.03
CA ALA A 146 0.39 -18.35 -3.03
C ALA A 146 1.80 -18.70 -2.52
N GLY A 147 2.73 -17.75 -2.52
CA GLY A 147 4.10 -17.92 -2.03
C GLY A 147 4.35 -17.30 -0.65
N ARG A 148 5.59 -17.43 -0.15
CA ARG A 148 6.05 -16.64 1.00
C ARG A 148 6.31 -15.21 0.56
N VAL A 149 5.30 -14.34 0.69
CA VAL A 149 5.41 -12.92 0.36
C VAL A 149 5.60 -12.07 1.62
N SER A 150 6.42 -11.02 1.52
CA SER A 150 6.52 -10.01 2.57
C SER A 150 5.51 -8.88 2.33
N TYR A 151 5.06 -8.20 3.39
CA TYR A 151 4.19 -7.03 3.25
C TYR A 151 4.77 -5.95 2.32
N MET A 152 6.10 -5.74 2.36
CA MET A 152 6.79 -4.79 1.48
C MET A 152 6.62 -5.10 -0.01
N GLN A 153 6.44 -6.37 -0.37
CA GLN A 153 6.17 -6.80 -1.74
C GLN A 153 4.68 -6.79 -2.08
N TYR A 154 3.84 -7.09 -1.08
CA TYR A 154 2.40 -7.23 -1.24
C TYR A 154 1.67 -5.87 -1.25
N GLY A 155 1.87 -5.06 -0.22
CA GLY A 155 1.14 -3.82 0.02
C GLY A 155 1.14 -2.86 -1.18
N PRO A 156 2.31 -2.45 -1.70
CA PRO A 156 2.37 -1.56 -2.86
C PRO A 156 1.60 -2.10 -4.07
N ARG A 157 1.73 -3.39 -4.37
CA ARG A 157 1.05 -4.02 -5.51
C ARG A 157 -0.46 -4.09 -5.35
N ALA A 158 -0.95 -4.32 -4.13
CA ALA A 158 -2.38 -4.27 -3.85
C ALA A 158 -2.93 -2.85 -4.07
N HIS A 159 -2.23 -1.82 -3.56
CA HIS A 159 -2.62 -0.42 -3.75
C HIS A 159 -2.56 0.02 -5.22
N ASP A 160 -1.50 -0.33 -5.95
CA ASP A 160 -1.37 -0.03 -7.38
C ASP A 160 -2.45 -0.75 -8.19
N GLY A 161 -2.69 -2.03 -7.86
CA GLY A 161 -3.73 -2.83 -8.47
C GLY A 161 -5.12 -2.22 -8.32
N LYS A 162 -5.43 -1.66 -7.14
CA LYS A 162 -6.70 -0.99 -6.88
C LYS A 162 -7.01 0.11 -7.88
N ALA A 163 -6.03 0.94 -8.25
CA ALA A 163 -6.25 2.02 -9.22
C ALA A 163 -6.66 1.51 -10.60
N THR A 164 -6.11 0.37 -11.03
CA THR A 164 -6.50 -0.30 -12.28
C THR A 164 -7.92 -0.87 -12.18
N ILE A 165 -8.25 -1.52 -11.06
CA ILE A 165 -9.58 -2.10 -10.84
C ILE A 165 -10.65 -1.02 -10.73
N ASP A 166 -10.41 0.06 -9.98
CA ASP A 166 -11.36 1.16 -9.84
C ASP A 166 -11.67 1.81 -11.20
N ARG A 167 -10.66 1.91 -12.09
CA ARG A 167 -10.86 2.37 -13.47
C ARG A 167 -11.75 1.43 -14.28
N TYR A 168 -11.55 0.12 -14.15
CA TYR A 168 -12.37 -0.90 -14.83
C TYR A 168 -13.82 -0.89 -14.34
N VAL A 169 -14.02 -0.90 -13.03
CA VAL A 169 -15.35 -0.88 -12.42
C VAL A 169 -16.10 0.41 -12.76
N GLY A 170 -15.40 1.54 -12.81
CA GLY A 170 -15.97 2.85 -13.14
C GLY A 170 -16.13 3.16 -14.63
N ALA A 171 -15.55 2.34 -15.53
CA ALA A 171 -15.71 2.55 -16.97
C ALA A 171 -17.18 2.36 -17.40
N PRO A 172 -17.66 3.07 -18.44
CA PRO A 172 -18.94 2.73 -19.07
C PRO A 172 -18.88 1.33 -19.72
N GLY A 173 -20.04 0.77 -20.10
CA GLY A 173 -20.10 -0.53 -20.81
C GLY A 173 -19.75 -1.75 -19.97
N GLY A 174 -19.43 -2.87 -20.62
CA GLY A 174 -19.05 -4.14 -20.01
C GLY A 174 -20.14 -4.89 -19.22
N ASP A 175 -19.84 -6.12 -18.80
CA ASP A 175 -20.72 -6.92 -17.93
C ASP A 175 -20.71 -6.33 -16.50
N PRO A 176 -21.84 -5.82 -15.99
CA PRO A 176 -21.92 -5.19 -14.67
C PRO A 176 -21.62 -6.18 -13.54
N GLU A 177 -21.94 -7.46 -13.72
CA GLU A 177 -21.70 -8.45 -12.69
C GLU A 177 -20.25 -8.94 -12.69
N LEU A 178 -19.58 -8.99 -13.85
CA LEU A 178 -18.12 -9.18 -13.90
C LEU A 178 -17.39 -8.02 -13.23
N LYS A 179 -17.80 -6.77 -13.51
CA LYS A 179 -17.27 -5.59 -12.83
C LYS A 179 -17.42 -5.70 -11.31
N ARG A 180 -18.60 -6.10 -10.83
CA ARG A 180 -18.83 -6.35 -9.40
C ARG A 180 -17.89 -7.43 -8.85
N ALA A 181 -17.78 -8.59 -9.51
CA ALA A 181 -16.93 -9.68 -9.06
C ALA A 181 -15.43 -9.29 -9.00
N VAL A 182 -14.96 -8.52 -9.97
CA VAL A 182 -13.59 -7.98 -10.01
C VAL A 182 -13.36 -6.96 -8.89
N GLY A 183 -14.31 -6.06 -8.65
CA GLY A 183 -14.27 -5.10 -7.54
C GLY A 183 -14.25 -5.80 -6.18
N ASP A 184 -15.18 -6.72 -5.95
CA ASP A 184 -15.30 -7.52 -4.73
C ASP A 184 -14.00 -8.29 -4.42
N THR A 185 -13.38 -8.88 -5.46
CA THR A 185 -12.10 -9.57 -5.33
C THR A 185 -10.98 -8.63 -4.88
N MET A 186 -10.92 -7.42 -5.47
CA MET A 186 -9.91 -6.42 -5.10
C MET A 186 -10.11 -5.92 -3.67
N ASP A 187 -11.35 -5.72 -3.24
CA ASP A 187 -11.67 -5.29 -1.88
C ASP A 187 -11.24 -6.32 -0.82
N LEU A 188 -11.28 -7.62 -1.14
CA LEU A 188 -10.69 -8.66 -0.29
C LEU A 188 -9.16 -8.52 -0.19
N TYR A 189 -8.45 -8.32 -1.30
CA TYR A 189 -7.00 -8.06 -1.23
C TYR A 189 -6.67 -6.77 -0.46
N MET A 190 -7.48 -5.72 -0.61
CA MET A 190 -7.30 -4.48 0.15
C MET A 190 -7.54 -4.68 1.65
N LEU A 191 -8.56 -5.45 2.03
CA LEU A 191 -8.79 -5.82 3.43
C LEU A 191 -7.56 -6.55 4.00
N ALA A 192 -6.96 -7.46 3.24
CA ALA A 192 -5.71 -8.12 3.63
C ALA A 192 -4.58 -7.11 3.88
N ALA A 193 -4.43 -6.11 3.01
CA ALA A 193 -3.39 -5.09 3.14
C ALA A 193 -3.59 -4.26 4.41
N ILE A 194 -4.82 -3.84 4.69
CA ILE A 194 -5.17 -3.10 5.91
C ILE A 194 -4.89 -3.95 7.16
N ALA A 195 -5.33 -5.21 7.16
CA ALA A 195 -5.15 -6.14 8.27
C ALA A 195 -3.68 -6.44 8.57
N TRP A 196 -2.88 -6.70 7.54
CA TRP A 196 -1.45 -6.95 7.68
C TRP A 196 -0.71 -5.69 8.16
N ASN A 197 -1.05 -4.51 7.62
CA ASN A 197 -0.47 -3.25 8.08
C ASN A 197 -0.77 -2.99 9.56
N ALA A 198 -2.01 -3.24 10.01
CA ALA A 198 -2.37 -3.10 11.43
C ALA A 198 -1.55 -4.05 12.32
N ALA A 199 -1.34 -5.29 11.90
CA ALA A 199 -0.48 -6.24 12.61
C ALA A 199 0.99 -5.76 12.71
N LEU A 200 1.55 -5.20 11.62
CA LEU A 200 2.91 -4.64 11.63
C LEU A 200 3.05 -3.45 12.58
N ARG A 201 1.98 -2.66 12.79
CA ARG A 201 2.02 -1.55 13.75
C ARG A 201 2.16 -2.03 15.19
N VAL A 202 1.57 -3.18 15.53
CA VAL A 202 1.78 -3.83 16.83
C VAL A 202 3.26 -4.19 16.99
N GLU A 203 3.86 -4.83 15.98
CA GLU A 203 5.28 -5.22 16.01
C GLU A 203 6.23 -4.02 16.13
N GLN A 204 5.83 -2.86 15.61
CA GLN A 204 6.57 -1.60 15.68
C GLN A 204 6.37 -0.83 16.98
N GLY A 205 5.47 -1.27 17.87
CA GLY A 205 5.12 -0.59 19.11
C GLY A 205 4.20 0.63 18.94
N ASP A 206 3.57 0.78 17.77
CA ASP A 206 2.60 1.85 17.48
C ASP A 206 1.17 1.35 17.77
N GLU A 207 0.89 1.08 19.05
CA GLU A 207 -0.35 0.45 19.51
C GLU A 207 -1.60 1.26 19.12
N ARG A 208 -1.51 2.59 19.18
CA ARG A 208 -2.63 3.47 18.81
C ARG A 208 -3.00 3.31 17.34
N ALA A 209 -2.02 3.36 16.43
CA ALA A 209 -2.30 3.17 15.01
C ALA A 209 -2.76 1.74 14.70
N ALA A 210 -2.25 0.74 15.43
CA ALA A 210 -2.70 -0.63 15.31
C ALA A 210 -4.19 -0.78 15.68
N VAL A 211 -4.61 -0.19 16.80
CA VAL A 211 -6.01 -0.17 17.26
C VAL A 211 -6.92 0.47 16.21
N GLU A 212 -6.56 1.64 15.69
CA GLU A 212 -7.31 2.30 14.61
C GLU A 212 -7.41 1.41 13.37
N GLY A 213 -6.31 0.75 13.00
CA GLY A 213 -6.28 -0.21 11.89
C GLY A 213 -7.21 -1.42 12.09
N PHE A 214 -7.19 -2.05 13.27
CA PHE A 214 -8.06 -3.20 13.54
C PHE A 214 -9.54 -2.84 13.56
N VAL A 215 -9.90 -1.65 14.04
CA VAL A 215 -11.29 -1.15 13.95
C VAL A 215 -11.74 -1.03 12.49
N VAL A 216 -10.87 -0.52 11.61
CA VAL A 216 -11.15 -0.45 10.17
C VAL A 216 -11.34 -1.85 9.58
N VAL A 217 -10.49 -2.82 9.94
CA VAL A 217 -10.61 -4.21 9.49
C VAL A 217 -11.95 -4.81 9.90
N ALA A 218 -12.34 -4.66 11.18
CA ALA A 218 -13.57 -5.26 11.71
C ALA A 218 -14.84 -4.74 11.02
N ARG A 219 -14.82 -3.47 10.59
CA ARG A 219 -15.96 -2.80 9.95
C ARG A 219 -15.93 -2.87 8.42
N HIS A 220 -14.94 -3.52 7.83
CA HIS A 220 -14.77 -3.51 6.38
C HIS A 220 -15.86 -4.35 5.69
N PRO A 221 -16.56 -3.80 4.67
CA PRO A 221 -17.68 -4.49 4.01
C PRO A 221 -17.24 -5.76 3.26
N ALA A 222 -15.98 -5.85 2.83
CA ALA A 222 -15.47 -7.06 2.17
C ALA A 222 -15.55 -8.33 3.05
N LEU A 223 -15.67 -8.19 4.38
CA LEU A 223 -15.93 -9.33 5.25
C LEU A 223 -17.24 -10.04 4.92
N ASP A 224 -18.22 -9.31 4.37
CA ASP A 224 -19.50 -9.87 3.98
C ASP A 224 -19.45 -10.69 2.68
N LEU A 225 -18.38 -10.53 1.90
CA LEU A 225 -18.13 -11.32 0.70
C LEU A 225 -17.70 -12.76 1.03
N CYS A 226 -17.32 -13.02 2.29
CA CYS A 226 -16.78 -14.29 2.74
C CYS A 226 -17.46 -14.79 4.02
N ALA A 227 -18.32 -15.80 3.91
CA ALA A 227 -19.06 -16.33 5.06
C ALA A 227 -18.14 -16.82 6.19
N GLN A 228 -17.00 -17.44 5.85
CA GLN A 228 -16.01 -17.90 6.84
C GLN A 228 -15.38 -16.74 7.62
N LEU A 229 -14.92 -15.68 6.93
CA LEU A 229 -14.33 -14.52 7.61
C LEU A 229 -15.36 -13.77 8.46
N ARG A 230 -16.60 -13.64 7.96
CA ARG A 230 -17.72 -13.10 8.74
C ARG A 230 -17.92 -13.89 10.03
N ALA A 231 -18.03 -15.21 9.94
CA ALA A 231 -18.21 -16.08 11.10
C ALA A 231 -17.04 -15.96 12.08
N VAL A 232 -15.81 -15.86 11.58
CA VAL A 232 -14.60 -15.66 12.38
C VAL A 232 -14.63 -14.32 13.12
N ARG A 233 -15.06 -13.23 12.47
CA ARG A 233 -15.26 -11.91 13.11
C ARG A 233 -16.36 -11.98 14.17
N ASP A 234 -17.52 -12.51 13.81
CA ASP A 234 -18.72 -12.45 14.66
C ASP A 234 -18.63 -13.42 15.85
N GLY A 235 -17.81 -14.46 15.76
CA GLY A 235 -17.57 -15.42 16.83
C GLY A 235 -16.62 -14.94 17.95
N VAL A 236 -16.00 -13.76 17.80
CA VAL A 236 -15.03 -13.26 18.77
C VAL A 236 -15.69 -12.90 20.10
N ARG A 237 -15.11 -13.40 21.19
CA ARG A 237 -15.39 -12.95 22.56
C ARG A 237 -14.15 -12.21 23.06
N PRO A 238 -14.26 -10.91 23.39
CA PRO A 238 -13.11 -10.13 23.81
C PRO A 238 -12.63 -10.62 25.18
N GLU A 239 -11.31 -10.68 25.36
CA GLU A 239 -10.68 -10.96 26.64
C GLU A 239 -10.23 -9.65 27.29
N GLY A 240 -10.51 -9.49 28.59
CA GLY A 240 -10.16 -8.30 29.36
C GLY A 240 -10.87 -7.03 28.86
N ASP A 241 -10.15 -5.91 28.86
CA ASP A 241 -10.67 -4.58 28.50
C ASP A 241 -10.56 -4.24 27.00
N THR A 242 -10.23 -5.24 26.15
CA THR A 242 -10.06 -5.00 24.72
C THR A 242 -11.41 -4.69 24.05
N PRO A 243 -11.58 -3.55 23.36
CA PRO A 243 -12.81 -3.26 22.64
C PRO A 243 -13.14 -4.36 21.63
N ILE A 244 -14.43 -4.71 21.50
CA ILE A 244 -14.88 -5.82 20.66
C ILE A 244 -14.39 -5.67 19.21
N GLU A 245 -14.44 -4.46 18.63
CA GLU A 245 -14.01 -4.23 17.24
C GLU A 245 -12.50 -4.41 17.06
N VAL A 246 -11.70 -4.12 18.09
CA VAL A 246 -10.26 -4.35 18.04
C VAL A 246 -9.99 -5.85 18.07
N ALA A 247 -10.63 -6.59 18.98
CA ALA A 247 -10.51 -8.04 19.06
C ALA A 247 -10.95 -8.72 17.74
N GLN A 248 -12.06 -8.27 17.17
CA GLN A 248 -12.56 -8.70 15.86
C GLN A 248 -11.54 -8.47 14.73
N GLY A 249 -11.00 -7.25 14.62
CA GLY A 249 -10.00 -6.92 13.62
C GLY A 249 -8.71 -7.73 13.77
N MET A 250 -8.27 -7.97 15.01
CA MET A 250 -7.10 -8.81 15.31
C MET A 250 -7.30 -10.25 14.86
N VAL A 251 -8.48 -10.84 15.11
CA VAL A 251 -8.78 -12.23 14.72
C VAL A 251 -8.86 -12.37 13.20
N VAL A 252 -9.45 -11.39 12.50
CA VAL A 252 -9.41 -11.34 11.02
C VAL A 252 -7.96 -11.24 10.53
N ALA A 253 -7.13 -10.37 11.12
CA ALA A 253 -5.73 -10.22 10.74
C ALA A 253 -4.88 -11.46 11.04
N LYS A 254 -5.27 -12.30 12.01
CA LYS A 254 -4.65 -13.62 12.24
C LYS A 254 -5.12 -14.68 11.22
N SER A 255 -6.18 -14.40 10.46
CA SER A 255 -6.81 -15.32 9.51
C SER A 255 -6.45 -15.02 8.05
N MET A 256 -5.23 -14.51 7.79
CA MET A 256 -4.79 -14.09 6.44
C MET A 256 -4.93 -15.19 5.38
N SER A 257 -4.64 -16.45 5.72
CA SER A 257 -4.77 -17.58 4.78
C SER A 257 -6.21 -17.74 4.29
N ALA A 258 -7.19 -17.71 5.20
CA ALA A 258 -8.61 -17.79 4.84
C ALA A 258 -9.04 -16.59 3.98
N LEU A 259 -8.46 -15.42 4.25
CA LEU A 259 -8.76 -14.21 3.49
C LEU A 259 -8.23 -14.29 2.05
N PHE A 260 -7.00 -14.76 1.85
CA PHE A 260 -6.45 -14.98 0.52
C PHE A 260 -7.14 -16.11 -0.25
N GLU A 261 -7.53 -17.19 0.43
CA GLU A 261 -8.31 -18.28 -0.17
C GLU A 261 -9.67 -17.79 -0.67
N CYS A 262 -10.33 -16.94 0.12
CA CYS A 262 -11.59 -16.34 -0.28
C CYS A 262 -11.44 -15.42 -1.49
N ALA A 263 -10.40 -14.57 -1.50
CA ALA A 263 -10.08 -13.73 -2.65
C ALA A 263 -9.77 -14.56 -3.91
N ALA A 264 -9.03 -15.66 -3.78
CA ALA A 264 -8.73 -16.56 -4.89
C ALA A 264 -9.99 -17.25 -5.45
N THR A 265 -10.93 -17.61 -4.57
CA THR A 265 -12.24 -18.19 -4.96
C THR A 265 -13.09 -17.19 -5.74
N ARG A 266 -13.14 -15.93 -5.29
CA ARG A 266 -13.84 -14.84 -5.99
C ARG A 266 -13.19 -14.50 -7.34
N LEU A 267 -11.87 -14.52 -7.40
CA LEU A 267 -11.16 -14.37 -8.68
C LEU A 267 -11.53 -15.49 -9.66
N ALA A 268 -11.58 -16.75 -9.22
CA ALA A 268 -11.96 -17.86 -10.08
C ALA A 268 -13.40 -17.73 -10.62
N GLU A 269 -14.31 -17.13 -9.85
CA GLU A 269 -15.67 -16.79 -10.29
C GLU A 269 -15.65 -15.71 -11.38
N ALA A 270 -14.89 -14.63 -11.17
CA ALA A 270 -14.71 -13.58 -12.17
C ALA A 270 -14.07 -14.11 -13.47
N GLU A 271 -13.06 -14.98 -13.37
CA GLU A 271 -12.40 -15.61 -14.51
C GLU A 271 -13.38 -16.48 -15.33
N ARG A 272 -14.21 -17.30 -14.67
CA ARG A 272 -15.24 -18.11 -15.36
C ARG A 272 -16.25 -17.23 -16.09
N ARG A 273 -16.62 -16.11 -15.48
CA ARG A 273 -17.59 -15.18 -16.05
C ARG A 273 -17.06 -14.43 -17.25
N ALA A 274 -15.81 -13.99 -17.21
CA ALA A 274 -15.13 -13.36 -18.33
C ALA A 274 -14.93 -14.30 -19.54
N ALA A 275 -14.99 -15.62 -19.31
CA ALA A 275 -14.91 -16.62 -20.37
C ALA A 275 -16.26 -16.94 -21.04
N LEU A 276 -17.38 -16.40 -20.54
CA LEU A 276 -18.68 -16.54 -21.18
C LEU A 276 -18.76 -15.61 -22.41
N PRO A 277 -19.31 -16.10 -23.54
CA PRO A 277 -19.44 -15.32 -24.77
C PRO A 277 -20.50 -14.21 -24.69
#